data_AF-E2AK35-F1
#
_entry.id   AF-E2AK35-F1
#
_cell.length_a   1.000
_cell.length_b   1.000
_cell.length_c   1.000
_cell.angle_alpha   90.00
_cell.angle_beta   90.00
_cell.angle_gamma   90.00
#
_symmetry.space_group_name_H-M   'P 1'
#
loop_
_entity.id
_entity.type
_entity.pdbx_description
1 polymer ?
#
loop_
_entity_poly.entity_id
_entity_poly.type
_entity_poly.pdbx_seq_one_letter_code
_entity_poly.pdbx_strand_id
1 'polypeptide(L)' 'LKTLSCITLKFYKNGMVVKEEPLRSYDDPTAGSFIRDILDGYFPSELQQEYPDGVPFIVN' A
#
# COMPACT_ATOMS: atom_id res chain seq x y z
N LEU A 1 -16.08 -18.97 4.08
CA LEU A 1 -15.39 -18.03 5.00
C LEU A 1 -14.52 -17.14 4.12
N LYS A 2 -14.90 -15.87 3.90
CA LYS A 2 -14.08 -14.92 3.13
C LYS A 2 -12.91 -14.57 4.05
N THR A 3 -11.77 -15.22 3.87
CA THR A 3 -10.55 -14.87 4.60
C THR A 3 -10.29 -13.41 4.29
N LEU A 4 -10.41 -12.53 5.27
CA LEU A 4 -10.04 -11.13 5.09
C LEU A 4 -8.52 -11.16 4.89
N SER A 5 -8.09 -11.10 3.62
CA SER A 5 -6.72 -10.76 3.28
C SER A 5 -6.43 -9.43 3.95
N CYS A 6 -5.27 -9.26 4.56
CA CYS A 6 -4.79 -7.96 5.04
C CYS A 6 -3.50 -7.66 4.28
N ILE A 7 -3.28 -6.40 3.93
CA ILE A 7 -2.00 -6.00 3.34
C ILE A 7 -1.10 -5.45 4.43
N THR A 8 0.12 -5.95 4.50
CA THR A 8 1.14 -5.37 5.36
C THR A 8 1.86 -4.24 4.63
N LEU A 9 1.87 -3.06 5.25
CA LEU A 9 2.64 -1.90 4.86
C LEU A 9 3.76 -1.70 5.89
N LYS A 10 4.99 -1.53 5.40
CA LYS A 10 6.13 -1.18 6.24
C LYS A 10 6.75 0.10 5.71
N PHE A 11 6.94 1.08 6.58
CA PHE A 11 7.56 2.35 6.21
C PHE A 11 8.98 2.42 6.77
N TYR A 12 9.91 2.78 5.91
CA TYR A 12 11.32 2.96 6.23
C TYR A 12 11.74 4.38 5.86
N LYS A 13 12.86 4.83 6.40
CA LYS A 13 13.39 6.17 6.08
C LYS A 13 13.62 6.38 4.57
N ASN A 14 13.97 5.31 3.85
CA ASN A 14 14.35 5.35 2.44
C ASN A 14 13.27 4.80 1.49
N GLY A 15 12.10 4.40 1.99
CA GLY A 15 11.09 3.77 1.16
C GLY A 15 10.03 3.00 1.93
N MET A 16 9.23 2.23 1.21
CA MET A 16 8.18 1.40 1.80
C MET A 16 8.11 0.02 1.17
N VAL A 17 7.57 -0.93 1.91
CA VAL A 17 7.27 -2.28 1.43
C VAL A 17 5.76 -2.50 1.52
N VAL A 18 5.20 -3.10 0.47
CA VAL A 18 3.76 -3.40 0.36
C VAL A 18 3.62 -4.89 0.04
N LYS A 19 2.86 -5.65 0.83
CA LYS A 19 2.65 -7.12 0.63
C LYS A 19 3.93 -7.97 0.54
N GLU A 20 4.97 -7.61 1.29
CA GLU A 20 6.26 -8.34 1.23
C GLU A 20 6.98 -8.26 -0.12
N GLU A 21 6.55 -7.36 -1.01
CA GLU A 21 7.27 -6.99 -2.23
C GLU A 21 8.58 -6.26 -1.91
N PRO A 22 9.48 -6.08 -2.91
CA PRO A 22 10.69 -5.30 -2.73
C PRO A 22 10.43 -3.90 -2.18
N LEU A 23 11.42 -3.37 -1.46
CA LEU A 23 11.37 -1.99 -0.98
C LEU A 23 11.28 -1.03 -2.16
N ARG A 24 10.22 -0.23 -2.17
CA ARG A 24 10.00 0.86 -3.11
C ARG A 24 10.60 2.14 -2.54
N SER A 25 11.58 2.72 -3.25
CA SER A 25 12.16 4.01 -2.86
C SER A 25 11.12 5.12 -2.95
N TYR A 26 11.21 6.13 -2.09
CA TYR A 26 10.38 7.34 -2.21
C TYR A 26 10.76 8.22 -3.41
N ASP A 27 11.90 7.97 -4.04
CA ASP A 27 12.26 8.61 -5.31
C ASP A 27 11.44 8.07 -6.50
N ASP A 28 10.78 6.91 -6.32
CA ASP A 28 9.92 6.34 -7.33
C ASP A 28 8.56 7.09 -7.35
N PRO A 29 8.12 7.62 -8.51
CA PRO A 29 6.84 8.33 -8.61
C PRO A 29 5.62 7.48 -8.23
N THR A 30 5.71 6.15 -8.36
CA THR A 30 4.65 5.22 -7.93
C THR A 30 4.52 5.22 -6.41
N ALA A 31 5.63 5.22 -5.67
CA ALA A 31 5.61 5.29 -4.21
C ALA A 31 4.98 6.59 -3.71
N GLY A 32 5.28 7.72 -4.38
CA GLY A 32 4.67 9.01 -4.09
C GLY A 32 3.16 9.00 -4.29
N SER A 33 2.69 8.46 -5.43
CA SER A 33 1.26 8.36 -5.76
C SER A 33 0.52 7.47 -4.75
N PHE A 34 1.10 6.33 -4.40
CA PHE A 34 0.54 5.42 -3.41
C PHE A 34 0.38 6.07 -2.02
N ILE A 35 1.41 6.79 -1.54
CA ILE A 35 1.35 7.49 -0.25
C ILE A 35 0.34 8.64 -0.30
N ARG A 36 0.26 9.36 -1.43
CA ARG A 36 -0.69 10.44 -1.64
C ARG A 36 -2.13 9.95 -1.49
N ASP A 37 -2.48 8.83 -2.14
CA ASP A 37 -3.81 8.23 -2.02
C ASP A 37 -4.16 7.96 -0.54
N ILE A 38 -3.22 7.40 0.24
CA ILE A 38 -3.42 7.14 1.68
C ILE A 38 -3.60 8.44 2.47
N LEU A 39 -2.74 9.44 2.25
CA LEU A 39 -2.80 10.73 2.95
C LEU A 39 -4.08 11.51 2.65
N ASP A 40 -4.59 11.40 1.42
CA ASP A 40 -5.84 12.01 0.99
C ASP A 40 -7.09 11.21 1.48
N GLY A 41 -6.87 10.06 2.15
CA GLY A 41 -7.93 9.22 2.72
C GLY A 41 -8.55 8.21 1.73
N TYR A 42 -7.92 8.01 0.58
CA TYR A 42 -8.33 7.07 -0.45
C TYR A 42 -7.59 5.73 -0.34
N PHE A 43 -8.21 4.69 -0.90
CA PHE A 43 -7.57 3.41 -1.08
C PHE A 43 -6.64 3.46 -2.31
N PRO A 44 -5.36 3.08 -2.20
CA PRO A 44 -4.37 3.19 -3.28
C PRO A 44 -4.87 2.59 -4.60
N SER A 45 -4.80 3.40 -5.65
CA SER A 45 -5.33 3.05 -6.98
C SER A 45 -4.70 1.78 -7.55
N GLU A 46 -3.41 1.55 -7.26
CA GLU A 46 -2.68 0.33 -7.63
C GLU A 46 -3.29 -0.95 -7.05
N LEU A 47 -3.89 -0.88 -5.86
CA LEU A 47 -4.46 -2.03 -5.18
C LEU A 47 -5.92 -2.28 -5.56
N GLN A 48 -6.60 -1.30 -6.18
CA GLN A 48 -8.01 -1.43 -6.53
C GLN A 48 -8.28 -2.51 -7.59
N GLN A 49 -7.33 -2.78 -8.49
CA GLN A 49 -7.47 -3.87 -9.46
C GLN A 49 -7.57 -5.25 -8.78
N GLU A 50 -6.83 -5.44 -7.68
CA GLU A 50 -6.78 -6.71 -6.96
C GLU A 50 -7.77 -6.76 -5.79
N TYR A 51 -8.07 -5.61 -5.18
CA TYR A 51 -9.05 -5.45 -4.10
C TYR A 51 -10.04 -4.33 -4.45
N PRO A 52 -10.99 -4.59 -5.35
CA PRO A 52 -12.00 -3.60 -5.74
C PRO A 52 -12.91 -3.19 -4.58
N ASP A 53 -13.11 -4.08 -3.60
CA ASP A 53 -13.88 -3.83 -2.38
C ASP A 53 -13.02 -3.17 -1.26
N GLY A 54 -11.73 -2.93 -1.52
CA GLY A 54 -10.76 -2.52 -0.51
C GLY A 54 -10.35 -3.64 0.44
N VAL A 55 -9.30 -3.38 1.21
CA VAL A 55 -8.72 -4.33 2.15
C VAL A 55 -8.05 -3.60 3.31
N PRO A 56 -8.16 -4.09 4.56
CA PRO A 56 -7.49 -3.44 5.68
C PRO A 56 -5.97 -3.49 5.56
N PHE A 57 -5.33 -2.41 6.02
CA PHE A 57 -3.88 -2.30 6.10
C PHE A 57 -3.39 -2.57 7.53
N ILE A 58 -2.32 -3.34 7.62
CA ILE A 58 -1.52 -3.52 8.83
C ILE A 58 -0.25 -2.71 8.62
N VAL A 59 -0.03 -1.70 9.46
CA VAL A 59 1.13 -0.81 9.37
C VAL A 59 2.14 -1.19 10.45
N ASN A 60 3.39 -1.47 10.05
CA ASN A 60 4.52 -1.73 10.95
C ASN A 60 5.66 -0.72 10.76
#